data_AF-A0A957EF18-F1
#
_entry.id   AF-A0A957EF18-F1
#
_cell.length_a   1.000
_cell.length_b   1.000
_cell.length_c   1.000
_cell.angle_alpha   90.00
_cell.angle_beta   90.00
_cell.angle_gamma   90.00
#
_symmetry.space_group_name_H-M   'P 1'
#
loop_
_entity.id
_entity.type
_entity.pdbx_description
1 polymer ?
#
loop_
_entity_poly.entity_id
_entity_poly.type
_entity_poly.pdbx_seq_one_letter_code
_entity_poly.pdbx_strand_id
1 'polypeptide(L)'
;TQEITLTRPSPQAGWGRLNLEQSLFRTDPYRTWFWDVGSTATIGYPWDGLQSGSVVSYTFAVVQTGNISATLVWNDYPGSPQTNGSLVNDLDLQIEGPGGAVYYPNNASQNSIYYLSYDDGLATNITAWNGAGGEFAVRFTPGSYPAQLDRVQFRLYAPSTGAVSFGVDVYDDDGTPGTELCSLNVTPTFTVTGYQNVQVDLSTCNGGNPVTISDGDLYIAFRQVTANNPYMAYDADTPIDNRSWDFNTVTWTQNTTRDYIIMAGFTSSPTNFDRVNNVVGIDIPGAATGTYTVTLTGHNVPFSPQPYALVLAAPGRLLGTETVTRTIDGPGTYIFGNVGISMTFTAENIDTVTITVTRDTFPTSNGSDTVVRRLYDITANGGSGTFTANVAFYYEDAELNGLAEGSLQPFRWDGSAWQPQTVASRDGSANVVTVNNVTAFSKWVLGTLAPTAVSLTTADTTAHPFPTLPVLSVLLLMGITAWAVSRHSRAVQRT
;
A
#
# COMPACT_ATOMS: atom_id res chain seq x y z
N THR A 1 -2.28 -34.23 -24.88
CA THR A 1 -2.04 -33.57 -23.59
C THR A 1 -1.64 -32.15 -23.90
N GLN A 2 -2.49 -31.17 -23.59
CA GLN A 2 -2.17 -29.77 -23.84
C GLN A 2 -1.12 -29.35 -22.80
N GLU A 3 0.01 -28.81 -23.24
CA GLU A 3 1.06 -28.32 -22.34
C GLU A 3 0.48 -27.19 -21.47
N ILE A 4 0.63 -27.30 -20.16
CA ILE A 4 0.25 -26.25 -19.21
C ILE A 4 1.30 -25.15 -19.35
N THR A 5 0.88 -23.95 -19.74
CA THR A 5 1.76 -22.78 -19.85
C THR A 5 2.38 -22.45 -18.49
N LEU A 6 3.70 -22.25 -18.44
CA LEU A 6 4.44 -21.92 -17.21
C LEU A 6 4.24 -20.46 -16.73
N THR A 7 3.53 -19.64 -17.50
CA THR A 7 3.18 -18.27 -17.14
C THR A 7 2.08 -18.26 -16.08
N ARG A 8 2.34 -17.55 -14.97
CA ARG A 8 1.40 -17.36 -13.87
C ARG A 8 1.09 -15.87 -13.67
N PRO A 9 -0.16 -15.51 -13.31
CA PRO A 9 -1.28 -16.41 -13.09
C PRO A 9 -1.87 -16.94 -14.40
N SER A 10 -2.51 -18.11 -14.38
CA SER A 10 -3.29 -18.62 -15.52
C SER A 10 -4.62 -19.24 -15.06
N PRO A 11 -5.66 -19.28 -15.92
CA PRO A 11 -6.93 -19.93 -15.59
C PRO A 11 -6.80 -21.42 -15.27
N GLN A 12 -5.79 -22.10 -15.84
CA GLN A 12 -5.61 -23.55 -15.71
C GLN A 12 -4.80 -23.94 -14.46
N ALA A 13 -3.82 -23.12 -14.08
CA ALA A 13 -2.87 -23.47 -13.00
C ALA A 13 -2.86 -22.48 -11.85
N GLY A 14 -3.64 -21.39 -11.92
CA GLY A 14 -3.58 -20.28 -10.95
C GLY A 14 -2.16 -19.75 -10.85
N TRP A 15 -1.65 -19.64 -9.62
CA TRP A 15 -0.27 -19.25 -9.31
C TRP A 15 0.77 -20.39 -9.42
N GLY A 16 0.32 -21.56 -9.87
CA GLY A 16 1.12 -22.77 -9.98
C GLY A 16 0.86 -23.77 -8.85
N ARG A 17 1.58 -24.88 -8.89
CA ARG A 17 1.47 -25.95 -7.89
C ARG A 17 2.29 -25.60 -6.65
N LEU A 18 1.71 -25.83 -5.46
CA LEU A 18 2.41 -25.68 -4.19
C LEU A 18 3.72 -26.50 -4.17
N ASN A 19 4.81 -25.83 -3.82
CA ASN A 19 6.10 -26.47 -3.53
C ASN A 19 6.52 -26.11 -2.10
N LEU A 20 6.07 -26.92 -1.14
CA LEU A 20 6.30 -26.67 0.28
C LEU A 20 7.79 -26.64 0.65
N GLU A 21 8.59 -27.47 0.01
CA GLU A 21 10.04 -27.52 0.23
C GLU A 21 10.69 -26.18 -0.15
N GLN A 22 10.39 -25.64 -1.34
CA GLN A 22 10.93 -24.34 -1.75
C GLN A 22 10.27 -23.13 -1.06
N SER A 23 9.10 -23.32 -0.45
CA SER A 23 8.44 -22.31 0.38
C SER A 23 9.08 -22.21 1.77
N LEU A 24 9.53 -23.32 2.35
CA LEU A 24 10.05 -23.38 3.73
C LEU A 24 11.57 -23.49 3.83
N PHE A 25 12.20 -24.21 2.91
CA PHE A 25 13.60 -24.67 3.02
C PHE A 25 14.40 -24.26 1.78
N ARG A 26 14.53 -22.96 1.55
CA ARG A 26 15.42 -22.46 0.49
C ARG A 26 16.88 -22.63 0.89
N THR A 27 17.68 -23.12 -0.04
CA THR A 27 19.13 -23.23 0.12
C THR A 27 19.83 -22.00 -0.41
N ASP A 28 20.98 -21.71 0.16
CA ASP A 28 21.83 -20.59 -0.25
C ASP A 28 22.13 -20.62 -1.76
N PRO A 29 22.15 -19.45 -2.43
CA PRO A 29 21.89 -18.12 -1.87
C PRO A 29 20.42 -17.70 -1.86
N TYR A 30 19.48 -18.59 -2.19
CA TYR A 30 18.06 -18.24 -2.24
C TYR A 30 17.49 -18.03 -0.84
N ARG A 31 16.69 -16.97 -0.73
CA ARG A 31 15.96 -16.59 0.48
C ARG A 31 14.51 -16.29 0.14
N THR A 32 13.68 -16.37 1.16
CA THR A 32 12.30 -15.90 1.15
C THR A 32 12.15 -14.91 2.29
N TRP A 33 11.67 -13.71 1.99
CA TRP A 33 11.28 -12.68 2.95
C TRP A 33 9.78 -12.51 2.90
N PHE A 34 9.19 -12.31 4.06
CA PHE A 34 7.75 -12.14 4.20
C PHE A 34 7.46 -10.92 5.06
N TRP A 35 6.51 -10.12 4.62
CA TRP A 35 5.93 -9.02 5.39
C TRP A 35 4.43 -9.28 5.51
N ASP A 36 3.92 -9.20 6.73
CA ASP A 36 2.49 -9.21 7.06
C ASP A 36 2.20 -7.91 7.79
N VAL A 37 1.55 -6.98 7.09
CA VAL A 37 1.38 -5.60 7.53
C VAL A 37 -0.09 -5.38 7.90
N GLY A 38 -0.32 -5.05 9.17
CA GLY A 38 -1.66 -4.87 9.75
C GLY A 38 -2.28 -3.50 9.46
N SER A 39 -3.50 -3.29 9.97
CA SER A 39 -4.32 -2.09 9.74
C SER A 39 -4.23 -1.04 10.84
N THR A 40 -3.30 -1.14 11.79
CA THR A 40 -3.26 -0.26 12.96
C THR A 40 -2.74 1.13 12.59
N ALA A 41 -3.64 2.11 12.43
CA ALA A 41 -3.33 3.53 12.24
C ALA A 41 -2.69 4.17 13.50
N THR A 42 -1.44 3.81 13.81
CA THR A 42 -0.64 4.56 14.79
C THR A 42 0.29 5.48 14.01
N ILE A 43 -0.16 6.71 13.80
CA ILE A 43 0.55 7.80 13.10
C ILE A 43 2.06 7.75 13.40
N GLY A 44 2.85 7.37 12.39
CA GLY A 44 4.32 7.48 12.41
C GLY A 44 5.13 6.19 12.39
N TYR A 45 4.53 5.01 12.17
CA TYR A 45 5.27 3.74 12.12
C TYR A 45 5.19 3.03 10.75
N PRO A 46 6.24 2.30 10.33
CA PRO A 46 6.33 1.65 9.02
C PRO A 46 5.44 0.41 8.84
N TRP A 47 4.46 0.17 9.73
CA TRP A 47 3.58 -1.00 9.76
C TRP A 47 2.12 -0.68 9.47
N ASP A 48 1.85 0.51 8.96
CA ASP A 48 0.51 0.94 8.65
C ASP A 48 0.12 0.40 7.27
N GLY A 49 -1.06 -0.20 7.17
CA GLY A 49 -1.67 -0.52 5.87
C GLY A 49 -1.73 0.72 4.96
N LEU A 50 -1.78 0.49 3.65
CA LEU A 50 -1.67 1.56 2.68
C LEU A 50 -2.94 2.42 2.62
N GLN A 51 -2.78 3.73 2.47
CA GLN A 51 -3.83 4.67 2.10
C GLN A 51 -3.64 5.12 0.65
N SER A 52 -4.65 5.78 0.06
CA SER A 52 -4.51 6.34 -1.29
C SER A 52 -3.32 7.30 -1.37
N GLY A 53 -2.42 7.04 -2.32
CA GLY A 53 -1.18 7.79 -2.53
C GLY A 53 -0.01 7.41 -1.61
N SER A 54 -0.21 6.52 -0.62
CA SER A 54 0.90 6.02 0.20
C SER A 54 1.83 5.14 -0.63
N VAL A 55 3.14 5.29 -0.40
CA VAL A 55 4.19 4.49 -1.06
C VAL A 55 5.09 3.88 0.01
N VAL A 56 5.31 2.57 -0.07
CA VAL A 56 6.30 1.85 0.74
C VAL A 56 7.30 1.17 -0.19
N SER A 57 8.55 1.03 0.26
CA SER A 57 9.59 0.39 -0.55
C SER A 57 10.47 -0.53 0.28
N TYR A 58 10.81 -1.68 -0.31
CA TYR A 58 11.72 -2.66 0.23
C TYR A 58 12.92 -2.80 -0.71
N THR A 59 14.13 -2.83 -0.15
CA THR A 59 15.34 -2.94 -0.96
C THR A 59 16.08 -4.23 -0.67
N PHE A 60 16.62 -4.86 -1.70
CA PHE A 60 17.40 -6.09 -1.59
C PHE A 60 18.51 -6.12 -2.63
N ALA A 61 19.59 -6.82 -2.31
CA ALA A 61 20.67 -7.11 -3.25
C ALA A 61 20.53 -8.53 -3.78
N VAL A 62 20.55 -8.69 -5.10
CA VAL A 62 20.81 -9.98 -5.76
C VAL A 62 22.31 -10.20 -5.79
N VAL A 63 22.79 -11.25 -5.12
CA VAL A 63 24.23 -11.55 -4.96
C VAL A 63 24.72 -12.60 -5.95
N GLN A 64 23.80 -13.35 -6.56
CA GLN A 64 24.08 -14.29 -7.64
C GLN A 64 22.97 -14.19 -8.69
N THR A 65 23.31 -14.28 -9.98
CA THR A 65 22.30 -14.34 -11.04
C THR A 65 21.31 -15.48 -10.78
N GLY A 66 20.02 -15.18 -10.84
CA GLY A 66 18.96 -16.17 -10.63
C GLY A 66 17.58 -15.53 -10.66
N ASN A 67 16.56 -16.28 -10.24
CA ASN A 67 15.17 -15.85 -10.41
C ASN A 67 14.69 -15.02 -9.21
N ILE A 68 13.95 -13.96 -9.46
CA ILE A 68 13.18 -13.25 -8.45
C ILE A 68 11.70 -13.63 -8.61
N SER A 69 11.03 -13.87 -7.49
CA SER A 69 9.57 -14.01 -7.40
C SER A 69 9.07 -13.10 -6.29
N ALA A 70 8.15 -12.20 -6.60
CA ALA A 70 7.42 -11.41 -5.62
C ALA A 70 5.92 -11.67 -5.75
N THR A 71 5.21 -11.74 -4.63
CA THR A 71 3.75 -11.92 -4.60
C THR A 71 3.17 -11.04 -3.51
N LEU A 72 2.31 -10.12 -3.92
CA LEU A 72 1.53 -9.24 -3.05
C LEU A 72 0.10 -9.79 -2.96
N VAL A 73 -0.43 -9.85 -1.75
CA VAL A 73 -1.81 -10.22 -1.46
C VAL A 73 -2.39 -9.22 -0.49
N TRP A 74 -3.67 -8.88 -0.64
CA TRP A 74 -4.42 -8.18 0.38
C TRP A 74 -5.83 -8.75 0.51
N ASN A 75 -6.34 -8.72 1.74
CA ASN A 75 -7.74 -9.01 2.00
C ASN A 75 -8.53 -7.76 1.63
N ASP A 76 -9.03 -7.73 0.40
CA ASP A 76 -9.79 -6.61 -0.12
C ASP A 76 -11.10 -6.41 0.65
N TYR A 77 -11.59 -5.17 0.65
CA TYR A 77 -12.88 -4.86 1.23
C TYR A 77 -14.00 -5.60 0.45
N PRO A 78 -15.04 -6.13 1.11
CA PRO A 78 -16.10 -6.85 0.43
C PRO A 78 -16.75 -6.01 -0.69
N GLY A 79 -16.57 -6.45 -1.94
CA GLY A 79 -17.28 -5.87 -3.08
C GLY A 79 -18.78 -6.14 -3.03
N SER A 80 -19.58 -5.29 -3.67
CA SER A 80 -21.01 -5.56 -3.84
C SER A 80 -21.23 -6.76 -4.77
N PRO A 81 -22.18 -7.67 -4.49
CA PRO A 81 -22.57 -8.73 -5.44
C PRO A 81 -22.95 -8.20 -6.83
N GLN A 82 -23.34 -6.93 -6.93
CA GLN A 82 -23.71 -6.26 -8.17
C GLN A 82 -22.50 -5.79 -9.00
N THR A 83 -21.32 -5.65 -8.40
CA THR A 83 -20.06 -5.42 -9.14
C THR A 83 -19.39 -6.74 -9.54
N ASN A 84 -20.08 -7.87 -9.38
CA ASN A 84 -19.53 -9.22 -9.58
C ASN A 84 -18.23 -9.45 -8.78
N GLY A 85 -18.10 -8.83 -7.61
CA GLY A 85 -16.91 -8.93 -6.76
C GLY A 85 -15.70 -8.17 -7.29
N SER A 86 -15.90 -7.02 -7.93
CA SER A 86 -14.81 -6.15 -8.38
C SER A 86 -13.96 -5.68 -7.20
N LEU A 87 -12.66 -5.50 -7.46
CA LEU A 87 -11.68 -4.94 -6.53
C LEU A 87 -12.16 -3.58 -5.98
N VAL A 88 -12.14 -3.41 -4.66
CA VAL A 88 -12.55 -2.17 -3.97
C VAL A 88 -11.34 -1.30 -3.64
N ASN A 89 -10.36 -1.88 -2.96
CA ASN A 89 -9.08 -1.25 -2.68
C ASN A 89 -8.03 -1.77 -3.67
N ASP A 90 -7.41 -0.84 -4.40
CA ASP A 90 -6.43 -1.11 -5.46
C ASP A 90 -5.00 -0.78 -4.98
N LEU A 91 -4.14 -1.79 -4.96
CA LEU A 91 -2.73 -1.70 -4.60
C LEU A 91 -1.83 -2.07 -5.78
N ASP A 92 -0.80 -1.26 -6.02
CA ASP A 92 0.17 -1.47 -7.08
C ASP A 92 1.44 -2.14 -6.56
N LEU A 93 1.96 -3.14 -7.28
CA LEU A 93 3.26 -3.77 -7.07
C LEU A 93 4.21 -3.48 -8.24
N GLN A 94 5.41 -3.01 -7.95
CA GLN A 94 6.46 -2.76 -8.94
C GLN A 94 7.82 -3.24 -8.42
N ILE A 95 8.70 -3.69 -9.32
CA ILE A 95 10.12 -3.90 -8.99
C ILE A 95 10.98 -3.09 -9.96
N GLU A 96 11.90 -2.30 -9.42
CA GLU A 96 12.99 -1.68 -10.18
C GLU A 96 14.30 -2.42 -9.92
N GLY A 97 15.03 -2.78 -10.99
CA GLY A 97 16.33 -3.44 -10.92
C GLY A 97 17.51 -2.56 -11.36
N PRO A 98 18.73 -3.11 -11.38
CA PRO A 98 19.93 -2.37 -11.76
C PRO A 98 19.80 -1.74 -13.15
N GLY A 99 20.23 -0.49 -13.27
CA GLY A 99 20.17 0.25 -14.54
C GLY A 99 18.79 0.82 -14.89
N GLY A 100 17.82 0.80 -13.96
CA GLY A 100 16.49 1.40 -14.12
C GLY A 100 15.48 0.51 -14.85
N ALA A 101 15.73 -0.80 -14.94
CA ALA A 101 14.79 -1.74 -15.51
C ALA A 101 13.58 -1.91 -14.58
N VAL A 102 12.37 -1.69 -15.10
CA VAL A 102 11.13 -1.76 -14.33
C VAL A 102 10.31 -3.00 -14.72
N TYR A 103 9.84 -3.72 -13.71
CA TYR A 103 9.03 -4.93 -13.84
C TYR A 103 7.67 -4.70 -13.18
N TYR A 104 6.63 -5.22 -13.82
CA TYR A 104 5.23 -5.07 -13.44
C TYR A 104 4.56 -6.44 -13.27
N PRO A 105 3.37 -6.51 -12.63
CA PRO A 105 2.67 -7.76 -12.40
C PRO A 105 2.49 -8.60 -13.66
N ASN A 106 2.72 -9.90 -13.52
CA ASN A 106 2.53 -10.87 -14.59
C ASN A 106 1.06 -10.93 -15.01
N ASN A 107 0.79 -10.99 -16.32
CA ASN A 107 -0.55 -11.07 -16.89
C ASN A 107 -1.54 -10.06 -16.29
N ALA A 108 -1.07 -8.85 -16.01
CA ALA A 108 -1.88 -7.77 -15.44
C ALA A 108 -3.17 -7.59 -16.23
N SER A 109 -4.31 -7.76 -15.56
CA SER A 109 -5.61 -7.49 -16.16
C SER A 109 -5.96 -6.02 -16.01
N GLN A 110 -6.05 -5.35 -17.16
CA GLN A 110 -6.23 -3.91 -17.28
C GLN A 110 -7.70 -3.49 -17.36
N ASN A 111 -8.63 -4.46 -17.48
CA ASN A 111 -10.06 -4.19 -17.66
C ASN A 111 -10.74 -3.89 -16.32
N SER A 112 -10.25 -2.89 -15.57
CA SER A 112 -10.95 -2.41 -14.40
C SER A 112 -11.87 -1.26 -14.73
N ILE A 113 -12.99 -1.23 -14.03
CA ILE A 113 -13.87 -0.08 -13.94
C ILE A 113 -13.56 0.57 -12.59
N TYR A 114 -13.11 1.82 -12.57
CA TYR A 114 -13.06 2.59 -11.33
C TYR A 114 -14.39 3.31 -11.13
N TYR A 115 -14.87 3.35 -9.89
CA TYR A 115 -16.14 3.98 -9.57
C TYR A 115 -15.94 5.32 -8.86
N LEU A 116 -16.78 6.30 -9.22
CA LEU A 116 -16.92 7.56 -8.51
C LEU A 116 -18.32 7.65 -7.92
N SER A 117 -18.41 8.05 -6.65
CA SER A 117 -19.64 8.40 -5.93
C SER A 117 -19.36 9.65 -5.10
N TYR A 118 -20.38 10.45 -4.84
CA TYR A 118 -20.31 11.66 -4.00
C TYR A 118 -21.42 11.61 -2.95
N ASP A 119 -21.50 10.44 -2.33
CA ASP A 119 -22.45 10.04 -1.30
C ASP A 119 -21.84 8.83 -0.57
N ASP A 120 -22.38 8.47 0.60
CA ASP A 120 -21.89 7.35 1.42
C ASP A 120 -22.58 6.00 1.12
N GLY A 121 -23.44 5.96 0.10
CA GLY A 121 -24.24 4.81 -0.31
C GLY A 121 -25.47 4.54 0.57
N LEU A 122 -25.72 5.34 1.61
CA LEU A 122 -26.82 5.17 2.55
C LEU A 122 -27.95 6.16 2.26
N ALA A 123 -29.05 5.63 1.73
CA ALA A 123 -30.24 6.44 1.48
C ALA A 123 -30.92 6.86 2.78
N THR A 124 -31.07 8.17 2.98
CA THR A 124 -31.93 8.72 4.04
C THR A 124 -33.40 8.71 3.62
N ASN A 125 -33.68 8.99 2.35
CA ASN A 125 -35.05 9.07 1.83
C ASN A 125 -35.09 8.94 0.28
N ILE A 126 -36.28 9.15 -0.30
CA ILE A 126 -36.59 8.96 -1.72
C ILE A 126 -37.31 10.17 -2.31
N THR A 127 -37.13 10.40 -3.60
CA THR A 127 -37.85 11.43 -4.36
C THR A 127 -38.22 10.94 -5.77
N ALA A 128 -39.23 11.56 -6.37
CA ALA A 128 -39.63 11.30 -7.75
C ALA A 128 -40.36 12.52 -8.30
N TRP A 129 -40.33 12.65 -9.63
CA TRP A 129 -41.18 13.63 -10.32
C TRP A 129 -42.61 13.10 -10.47
N ASN A 130 -43.58 14.00 -10.31
CA ASN A 130 -45.01 13.71 -10.48
C ASN A 130 -45.45 13.71 -11.96
N GLY A 131 -44.52 13.99 -12.88
CA GLY A 131 -44.68 13.94 -14.33
C GLY A 131 -43.46 13.33 -15.00
N ALA A 132 -43.60 12.95 -16.27
CA ALA A 132 -42.48 12.44 -17.07
C ALA A 132 -41.57 13.58 -17.56
N GLY A 133 -40.29 13.27 -17.76
CA GLY A 133 -39.28 14.17 -18.32
C GLY A 133 -38.47 14.96 -17.28
N GLY A 134 -38.88 14.96 -16.00
CA GLY A 134 -38.04 15.55 -14.94
C GLY A 134 -36.86 14.64 -14.63
N GLU A 135 -35.73 15.23 -14.22
CA GLU A 135 -34.48 14.49 -13.99
C GLU A 135 -33.83 14.81 -12.64
N PHE A 136 -33.03 13.86 -12.16
CA PHE A 136 -32.14 13.98 -11.01
C PHE A 136 -30.73 13.60 -11.45
N ALA A 137 -29.77 14.51 -11.31
CA ALA A 137 -28.41 14.31 -11.82
C ALA A 137 -27.34 14.54 -10.77
N VAL A 138 -26.18 13.92 -10.96
CA VAL A 138 -24.97 14.16 -10.16
C VAL A 138 -23.82 14.56 -11.09
N ARG A 139 -23.05 15.56 -10.67
CA ARG A 139 -21.83 16.01 -11.35
C ARG A 139 -20.63 15.16 -10.94
N PHE A 140 -19.97 14.53 -11.91
CA PHE A 140 -18.77 13.72 -11.72
C PHE A 140 -17.53 14.39 -12.28
N THR A 141 -16.40 14.18 -11.60
CA THR A 141 -15.08 14.67 -12.03
C THR A 141 -14.16 13.46 -12.26
N PRO A 142 -13.96 13.01 -13.51
CA PRO A 142 -13.02 11.94 -13.81
C PRO A 142 -11.58 12.26 -13.36
N GLY A 143 -10.85 11.23 -12.91
CA GLY A 143 -9.46 11.39 -12.43
C GLY A 143 -8.42 11.53 -13.55
N SER A 144 -8.77 11.15 -14.78
CA SER A 144 -7.89 11.20 -15.95
C SER A 144 -8.69 11.33 -17.23
N TYR A 145 -8.10 11.95 -18.25
CA TYR A 145 -8.75 12.16 -19.56
C TYR A 145 -7.90 11.61 -20.72
N PRO A 146 -8.52 11.11 -21.80
CA PRO A 146 -9.96 10.94 -21.95
C PRO A 146 -10.53 9.85 -21.03
N ALA A 147 -11.68 10.11 -20.41
CA ALA A 147 -12.37 9.16 -19.54
C ALA A 147 -13.43 8.41 -20.34
N GLN A 148 -13.53 7.09 -20.16
CA GLN A 148 -14.56 6.29 -20.83
C GLN A 148 -15.59 5.86 -19.78
N LEU A 149 -16.79 6.42 -19.84
CA LEU A 149 -17.92 6.02 -18.99
C LEU A 149 -18.58 4.78 -19.60
N ASP A 150 -18.50 3.66 -18.87
CA ASP A 150 -19.02 2.35 -19.29
C ASP A 150 -20.33 2.02 -18.58
N ARG A 151 -20.46 2.42 -17.31
CA ARG A 151 -21.59 2.02 -16.46
C ARG A 151 -22.04 3.14 -15.55
N VAL A 152 -23.31 3.05 -15.16
CA VAL A 152 -23.85 3.81 -14.03
C VAL A 152 -24.64 2.88 -13.12
N GLN A 153 -24.61 3.14 -11.82
CA GLN A 153 -25.51 2.51 -10.86
C GLN A 153 -26.37 3.57 -10.19
N PHE A 154 -27.67 3.30 -10.12
CA PHE A 154 -28.63 4.10 -9.37
C PHE A 154 -29.11 3.33 -8.15
N ARG A 155 -29.17 3.99 -6.99
CA ARG A 155 -29.97 3.50 -5.86
C ARG A 155 -31.40 3.97 -6.05
N LEU A 156 -32.30 3.03 -6.33
CA LEU A 156 -33.70 3.31 -6.59
C LEU A 156 -34.59 2.69 -5.52
N TYR A 157 -35.77 3.25 -5.32
CA TYR A 157 -36.83 2.62 -4.53
C TYR A 157 -37.99 2.24 -5.44
N ALA A 158 -38.32 0.95 -5.43
CA ALA A 158 -39.44 0.39 -6.17
C ALA A 158 -40.67 0.27 -5.25
N PRO A 159 -41.78 0.99 -5.52
CA PRO A 159 -42.99 0.90 -4.70
C PRO A 159 -43.77 -0.42 -4.94
N SER A 160 -43.48 -1.11 -6.03
CA SER A 160 -44.14 -2.38 -6.42
C SER A 160 -43.18 -3.25 -7.23
N THR A 161 -43.47 -4.54 -7.32
CA THR A 161 -42.73 -5.48 -8.17
C THR A 161 -43.20 -5.38 -9.62
N GLY A 162 -42.32 -5.73 -10.56
CA GLY A 162 -42.60 -5.72 -12.00
C GLY A 162 -41.61 -4.88 -12.81
N ALA A 163 -41.84 -4.85 -14.12
CA ALA A 163 -41.02 -4.10 -15.06
C ALA A 163 -41.41 -2.61 -15.03
N VAL A 164 -40.43 -1.73 -14.79
CA VAL A 164 -40.66 -0.28 -14.77
C VAL A 164 -39.53 0.41 -15.52
N SER A 165 -39.89 1.34 -16.41
CA SER A 165 -38.90 2.08 -17.20
C SER A 165 -38.48 3.39 -16.55
N PHE A 166 -37.20 3.73 -16.70
CA PHE A 166 -36.65 5.07 -16.47
C PHE A 166 -35.62 5.41 -17.55
N GLY A 167 -35.28 6.68 -17.67
CA GLY A 167 -34.26 7.18 -18.60
C GLY A 167 -32.92 7.35 -17.90
N VAL A 168 -31.84 7.12 -18.62
CA VAL A 168 -30.47 7.43 -18.22
C VAL A 168 -29.91 8.37 -19.25
N ASP A 169 -29.56 9.57 -18.81
CA ASP A 169 -29.00 10.60 -19.68
C ASP A 169 -27.63 11.02 -19.15
N VAL A 170 -26.71 11.31 -20.06
CA VAL A 170 -25.37 11.79 -19.73
C VAL A 170 -25.16 13.10 -20.46
N TYR A 171 -24.74 14.14 -19.72
CA TYR A 171 -24.50 15.47 -20.27
C TYR A 171 -23.06 15.89 -20.03
N ASP A 172 -22.52 16.63 -20.99
CA ASP A 172 -21.27 17.38 -20.84
C ASP A 172 -21.46 18.55 -19.86
N ASP A 173 -20.37 18.99 -19.22
CA ASP A 173 -20.40 20.16 -18.32
C ASP A 173 -20.19 21.47 -19.08
N ASP A 174 -21.27 22.21 -19.28
CA ASP A 174 -21.25 23.58 -19.84
C ASP A 174 -21.41 24.65 -18.72
N GLY A 175 -21.06 24.30 -17.48
CA GLY A 175 -21.32 25.07 -16.24
C GLY A 175 -22.62 24.68 -15.52
N THR A 176 -23.47 23.96 -16.24
CA THR A 176 -24.67 23.20 -15.82
C THR A 176 -24.75 21.99 -16.76
N PRO A 177 -25.59 20.97 -16.50
CA PRO A 177 -25.79 19.89 -17.47
C PRO A 177 -26.15 20.47 -18.84
N GLY A 178 -25.29 20.23 -19.83
CA GLY A 178 -25.29 20.90 -21.11
C GLY A 178 -25.58 19.96 -22.28
N THR A 179 -24.59 19.77 -23.16
CA THR A 179 -24.72 18.92 -24.34
C THR A 179 -24.99 17.46 -23.97
N GLU A 180 -26.07 16.86 -24.49
CA GLU A 180 -26.38 15.44 -24.28
C GLU A 180 -25.38 14.55 -25.04
N LEU A 181 -24.68 13.68 -24.30
CA LEU A 181 -23.71 12.71 -24.80
C LEU A 181 -24.32 11.31 -24.96
N CYS A 182 -25.36 11.01 -24.17
CA CYS A 182 -26.05 9.73 -24.17
C CYS A 182 -27.48 9.91 -23.64
N SER A 183 -28.43 9.21 -24.25
CA SER A 183 -29.79 9.05 -23.72
C SER A 183 -30.30 7.64 -24.01
N LEU A 184 -30.71 6.93 -22.96
CA LEU A 184 -31.21 5.55 -23.02
C LEU A 184 -32.45 5.38 -22.13
N ASN A 185 -33.44 4.62 -22.58
CA ASN A 185 -34.48 4.12 -21.70
C ASN A 185 -34.14 2.68 -21.27
N VAL A 186 -34.19 2.43 -19.97
CA VAL A 186 -33.96 1.11 -19.37
C VAL A 186 -35.22 0.63 -18.66
N THR A 187 -35.47 -0.69 -18.72
CA THR A 187 -36.65 -1.31 -18.11
C THR A 187 -36.23 -2.49 -17.24
N PRO A 188 -35.66 -2.26 -16.04
CA PRO A 188 -35.42 -3.33 -15.09
C PRO A 188 -36.73 -3.97 -14.61
N THR A 189 -36.63 -5.20 -14.13
CA THR A 189 -37.73 -5.90 -13.45
C THR A 189 -37.43 -5.98 -11.96
N PHE A 190 -38.20 -5.29 -11.14
CA PHE A 190 -38.06 -5.30 -9.68
C PHE A 190 -38.75 -6.53 -9.10
N THR A 191 -38.02 -7.36 -8.36
CA THR A 191 -38.54 -8.61 -7.75
C THR A 191 -39.05 -8.43 -6.33
N VAL A 192 -38.70 -7.31 -5.67
CA VAL A 192 -39.14 -6.92 -4.33
C VAL A 192 -39.50 -5.43 -4.28
N THR A 193 -40.41 -5.06 -3.39
CA THR A 193 -40.65 -3.65 -3.03
C THR A 193 -39.53 -3.17 -2.12
N GLY A 194 -39.05 -1.94 -2.30
CA GLY A 194 -38.01 -1.32 -1.47
C GLY A 194 -36.81 -0.81 -2.26
N TYR A 195 -35.74 -0.49 -1.54
CA TYR A 195 -34.48 -0.02 -2.13
C TYR A 195 -33.75 -1.12 -2.89
N GLN A 196 -33.29 -0.81 -4.10
CA GLN A 196 -32.49 -1.68 -4.94
C GLN A 196 -31.44 -0.88 -5.69
N ASN A 197 -30.28 -1.48 -5.94
CA ASN A 197 -29.30 -0.91 -6.86
C ASN A 197 -29.61 -1.43 -8.26
N VAL A 198 -29.73 -0.51 -9.21
CA VAL A 198 -29.90 -0.83 -10.62
C VAL A 198 -28.67 -0.35 -11.36
N GLN A 199 -27.90 -1.29 -11.89
CA GLN A 199 -26.77 -0.99 -12.76
C GLN A 199 -27.26 -0.96 -14.21
N VAL A 200 -26.77 0.03 -14.96
CA VAL A 200 -27.06 0.21 -16.37
C VAL A 200 -25.74 0.18 -17.13
N ASP A 201 -25.72 -0.67 -18.15
CA ASP A 201 -24.64 -0.78 -19.12
C ASP A 201 -24.83 0.30 -20.20
N LEU A 202 -23.89 1.25 -20.25
CA LEU A 202 -23.90 2.36 -21.21
C LEU A 202 -23.17 2.01 -22.51
N SER A 203 -22.61 0.81 -22.65
CA SER A 203 -22.03 0.34 -23.92
C SER A 203 -23.08 0.28 -25.04
N THR A 204 -24.36 0.10 -24.72
CA THR A 204 -25.45 0.17 -25.71
C THR A 204 -25.79 1.60 -26.13
N CYS A 205 -25.33 2.59 -25.36
CA CYS A 205 -25.43 3.98 -25.74
C CYS A 205 -24.47 4.29 -26.89
N ASN A 206 -24.77 5.35 -27.66
CA ASN A 206 -23.92 5.80 -28.77
C ASN A 206 -23.55 4.68 -29.78
N GLY A 207 -24.52 3.81 -30.10
CA GLY A 207 -24.37 2.78 -31.12
C GLY A 207 -23.40 1.65 -30.77
N GLY A 208 -23.16 1.36 -29.49
CA GLY A 208 -22.25 0.29 -29.07
C GLY A 208 -20.92 0.76 -28.49
N ASN A 209 -20.73 2.08 -28.31
CA ASN A 209 -19.45 2.67 -27.92
C ASN A 209 -19.56 3.39 -26.57
N PRO A 210 -18.60 3.20 -25.64
CA PRO A 210 -18.58 3.92 -24.37
C PRO A 210 -18.60 5.44 -24.55
N VAL A 211 -19.27 6.14 -23.63
CA VAL A 211 -19.33 7.61 -23.64
C VAL A 211 -17.94 8.14 -23.25
N THR A 212 -17.31 8.89 -24.15
CA THR A 212 -15.95 9.41 -23.96
C THR A 212 -15.99 10.88 -23.54
N ILE A 213 -15.40 11.20 -22.39
CA ILE A 213 -15.25 12.55 -21.84
C ILE A 213 -13.83 13.01 -22.12
N SER A 214 -13.67 14.09 -22.88
CA SER A 214 -12.36 14.52 -23.38
C SER A 214 -11.61 15.41 -22.38
N ASP A 215 -12.34 16.19 -21.59
CA ASP A 215 -11.89 16.98 -20.44
C ASP A 215 -13.13 17.35 -19.59
N GLY A 216 -12.90 17.95 -18.42
CA GLY A 216 -13.98 18.54 -17.62
C GLY A 216 -14.88 17.56 -16.85
N ASP A 217 -15.84 18.13 -16.13
CA ASP A 217 -16.87 17.36 -15.43
C ASP A 217 -17.92 16.83 -16.42
N LEU A 218 -18.76 15.91 -15.96
CA LEU A 218 -19.95 15.44 -16.65
C LEU A 218 -21.10 15.29 -15.67
N TYR A 219 -22.31 15.15 -16.19
CA TYR A 219 -23.49 14.89 -15.40
C TYR A 219 -24.13 13.57 -15.82
N ILE A 220 -24.51 12.76 -14.84
CA ILE A 220 -25.29 11.53 -15.09
C ILE A 220 -26.65 11.70 -14.42
N ALA A 221 -27.71 11.54 -15.21
CA ALA A 221 -29.07 11.82 -14.82
C ALA A 221 -29.96 10.58 -14.86
N PHE A 222 -30.78 10.44 -13.82
CA PHE A 222 -31.99 9.63 -13.83
C PHE A 222 -33.13 10.49 -14.40
N ARG A 223 -33.73 10.08 -15.52
CA ARG A 223 -34.93 10.72 -16.07
C ARG A 223 -36.19 9.95 -15.75
N GLN A 224 -37.16 10.65 -15.19
CA GLN A 224 -38.46 10.09 -14.88
C GLN A 224 -39.23 9.79 -16.18
N VAL A 225 -39.49 8.51 -16.45
CA VAL A 225 -40.33 8.11 -17.60
C VAL A 225 -41.77 7.88 -17.16
N THR A 226 -41.97 7.21 -16.02
CA THR A 226 -43.28 7.02 -15.40
C THR A 226 -43.37 7.87 -14.14
N ALA A 227 -44.42 8.68 -14.01
CA ALA A 227 -44.60 9.53 -12.83
C ALA A 227 -44.58 8.70 -11.54
N ASN A 228 -43.81 9.18 -10.54
CA ASN A 228 -43.66 8.54 -9.24
C ASN A 228 -43.13 7.09 -9.26
N ASN A 229 -42.51 6.62 -10.34
CA ASN A 229 -42.01 5.24 -10.40
C ASN A 229 -40.89 5.01 -11.46
N PRO A 230 -39.72 4.46 -11.09
CA PRO A 230 -39.25 4.27 -9.71
C PRO A 230 -38.88 5.62 -9.06
N TYR A 231 -38.59 5.59 -7.75
CA TYR A 231 -38.09 6.76 -7.02
C TYR A 231 -36.56 6.75 -6.98
N MET A 232 -35.95 7.93 -7.08
CA MET A 232 -34.52 8.14 -6.87
C MET A 232 -34.24 8.23 -5.36
N ALA A 233 -33.27 7.46 -4.87
CA ALA A 233 -32.81 7.60 -3.49
C ALA A 233 -31.84 8.78 -3.35
N TYR A 234 -31.84 9.39 -2.18
CA TYR A 234 -30.88 10.44 -1.83
C TYR A 234 -30.43 10.31 -0.38
N ASP A 235 -29.23 10.84 -0.11
CA ASP A 235 -28.71 11.16 1.20
C ASP A 235 -28.98 12.64 1.51
N ALA A 236 -29.29 12.95 2.76
CA ALA A 236 -29.50 14.31 3.26
C ALA A 236 -28.74 14.57 4.57
N ASP A 237 -27.94 13.61 5.01
CA ASP A 237 -27.04 13.76 6.14
C ASP A 237 -25.80 14.56 5.71
N THR A 238 -25.16 15.24 6.65
CA THR A 238 -23.97 16.04 6.35
C THR A 238 -22.71 15.18 6.43
N PRO A 239 -21.71 15.38 5.55
CA PRO A 239 -21.55 16.51 4.62
C PRO A 239 -22.34 16.38 3.31
N ILE A 240 -22.86 17.51 2.81
CA ILE A 240 -23.48 17.58 1.47
C ILE A 240 -22.44 18.00 0.44
N ASP A 241 -22.24 17.19 -0.59
CA ASP A 241 -21.20 17.38 -1.61
C ASP A 241 -21.53 18.50 -2.62
N ASN A 242 -22.78 18.97 -2.66
CA ASN A 242 -23.29 19.99 -3.59
C ASN A 242 -23.06 19.62 -5.07
N ARG A 243 -23.15 18.33 -5.39
CA ARG A 243 -22.98 17.83 -6.77
C ARG A 243 -24.29 17.41 -7.43
N SER A 244 -25.40 17.48 -6.70
CA SER A 244 -26.72 17.06 -7.14
C SER A 244 -27.50 18.17 -7.84
N TRP A 245 -28.29 17.81 -8.84
CA TRP A 245 -29.05 18.74 -9.68
C TRP A 245 -30.43 18.19 -10.03
N ASP A 246 -31.40 19.10 -10.12
CA ASP A 246 -32.80 18.83 -10.43
C ASP A 246 -33.16 19.47 -11.77
N PHE A 247 -33.76 18.71 -12.68
CA PHE A 247 -34.37 19.25 -13.91
C PHE A 247 -35.89 19.16 -13.84
N ASN A 248 -36.56 20.31 -13.90
CA ASN A 248 -38.02 20.38 -13.81
C ASN A 248 -38.71 20.36 -15.18
N THR A 249 -38.07 19.83 -16.22
CA THR A 249 -38.45 19.91 -17.66
C THR A 249 -38.18 21.25 -18.36
N VAL A 250 -37.74 22.27 -17.62
CA VAL A 250 -37.47 23.61 -18.18
C VAL A 250 -36.07 24.11 -17.80
N THR A 251 -35.67 23.94 -16.55
CA THR A 251 -34.40 24.46 -16.03
C THR A 251 -33.74 23.48 -15.08
N TRP A 252 -32.41 23.46 -15.13
CA TRP A 252 -31.57 22.82 -14.13
C TRP A 252 -31.45 23.72 -12.90
N THR A 253 -31.49 23.12 -11.71
CA THR A 253 -31.25 23.80 -10.43
C THR A 253 -30.37 22.91 -9.56
N GLN A 254 -29.31 23.46 -8.98
CA GLN A 254 -28.45 22.72 -8.06
C GLN A 254 -29.19 22.43 -6.75
N ASN A 255 -29.10 21.20 -6.27
CA ASN A 255 -29.60 20.80 -4.98
C ASN A 255 -28.47 20.89 -3.93
N THR A 256 -28.66 21.77 -2.95
CA THR A 256 -27.67 22.03 -1.88
C THR A 256 -28.03 21.34 -0.57
N THR A 257 -29.01 20.44 -0.59
CA THR A 257 -29.56 19.80 0.61
C THR A 257 -29.57 18.28 0.54
N ARG A 258 -29.21 17.71 -0.61
CA ARG A 258 -29.32 16.29 -0.89
C ARG A 258 -28.21 15.84 -1.82
N ASP A 259 -27.70 14.64 -1.58
CA ASP A 259 -26.83 13.92 -2.49
C ASP A 259 -27.57 12.74 -3.11
N TYR A 260 -27.82 12.81 -4.42
CA TYR A 260 -28.43 11.71 -5.14
C TYR A 260 -27.45 10.54 -5.22
N ILE A 261 -27.94 9.34 -4.90
CA ILE A 261 -27.09 8.15 -4.82
C ILE A 261 -26.94 7.54 -6.21
N ILE A 262 -26.00 8.12 -6.94
CA ILE A 262 -25.61 7.74 -8.30
C ILE A 262 -24.12 7.48 -8.28
N MET A 263 -23.71 6.34 -8.85
CA MET A 263 -22.31 5.96 -8.95
C MET A 263 -21.94 5.79 -10.43
N ALA A 264 -20.87 6.44 -10.85
CA ALA A 264 -20.34 6.41 -12.20
C ALA A 264 -19.18 5.41 -12.31
N GLY A 265 -19.21 4.52 -13.30
CA GLY A 265 -18.15 3.55 -13.57
C GLY A 265 -17.40 3.86 -14.85
N PHE A 266 -16.10 4.17 -14.73
CA PHE A 266 -15.23 4.49 -15.86
C PHE A 266 -14.24 3.37 -16.14
N THR A 267 -14.04 3.04 -17.42
CA THR A 267 -12.95 2.16 -17.84
C THR A 267 -11.62 2.85 -17.54
N SER A 268 -10.72 2.15 -16.83
CA SER A 268 -9.38 2.65 -16.62
C SER A 268 -8.56 2.62 -17.92
N SER A 269 -7.68 3.61 -18.09
CA SER A 269 -6.71 3.57 -19.19
C SER A 269 -5.77 2.36 -19.01
N PRO A 270 -5.29 1.72 -20.10
CA PRO A 270 -4.34 0.61 -20.00
C PRO A 270 -3.11 1.00 -19.18
N THR A 271 -2.92 0.37 -18.01
CA THR A 271 -1.71 0.49 -17.19
C THR A 271 -0.93 -0.81 -17.18
N ASN A 272 0.38 -0.78 -16.94
CA ASN A 272 1.14 -2.01 -16.72
C ASN A 272 0.79 -2.72 -15.38
N PHE A 273 0.01 -2.07 -14.51
CA PHE A 273 -0.48 -2.63 -13.26
C PHE A 273 -1.77 -3.43 -13.46
N ASP A 274 -1.99 -4.43 -12.59
CA ASP A 274 -3.24 -5.18 -12.53
C ASP A 274 -4.25 -4.42 -11.69
N ARG A 275 -5.47 -4.28 -12.19
CA ARG A 275 -6.50 -3.44 -11.57
C ARG A 275 -7.73 -4.21 -11.10
N VAL A 276 -7.69 -5.54 -11.18
CA VAL A 276 -8.87 -6.38 -10.91
C VAL A 276 -8.60 -7.49 -9.91
N ASN A 277 -7.32 -7.81 -9.64
CA ASN A 277 -6.94 -8.89 -8.75
C ASN A 277 -6.32 -8.36 -7.46
N ASN A 278 -6.77 -8.89 -6.31
CA ASN A 278 -6.18 -8.64 -4.99
C ASN A 278 -4.98 -9.56 -4.67
N VAL A 279 -4.54 -10.33 -5.67
CA VAL A 279 -3.32 -11.12 -5.65
C VAL A 279 -2.57 -10.80 -6.92
N VAL A 280 -1.35 -10.29 -6.79
CA VAL A 280 -0.50 -9.93 -7.93
C VAL A 280 0.91 -10.45 -7.70
N GLY A 281 1.64 -10.73 -8.77
CA GLY A 281 2.99 -11.28 -8.65
C GLY A 281 3.88 -10.92 -9.82
N ILE A 282 5.18 -10.81 -9.56
CA ILE A 282 6.22 -10.47 -10.53
C ILE A 282 7.25 -11.59 -10.52
N ASP A 283 7.57 -12.13 -11.71
CA ASP A 283 8.66 -13.08 -11.91
C ASP A 283 9.73 -12.49 -12.82
N ILE A 284 10.98 -12.46 -12.34
CA ILE A 284 12.13 -11.97 -13.09
C ILE A 284 13.10 -13.14 -13.28
N PRO A 285 13.07 -13.83 -14.43
CA PRO A 285 14.00 -14.93 -14.71
C PRO A 285 15.40 -14.40 -14.97
N GLY A 286 16.42 -15.06 -14.42
CA GLY A 286 17.82 -14.70 -14.67
C GLY A 286 18.19 -13.26 -14.31
N ALA A 287 17.59 -12.72 -13.24
CA ALA A 287 17.86 -11.40 -12.70
C ALA A 287 19.37 -11.21 -12.47
N ALA A 288 19.92 -10.10 -12.99
CA ALA A 288 21.32 -9.76 -12.82
C ALA A 288 21.64 -9.38 -11.36
N THR A 289 22.89 -9.55 -10.94
CA THR A 289 23.36 -9.08 -9.63
C THR A 289 23.25 -7.56 -9.50
N GLY A 290 22.90 -7.09 -8.31
CA GLY A 290 22.78 -5.67 -8.00
C GLY A 290 21.59 -5.38 -7.09
N THR A 291 21.33 -4.09 -6.86
CA THR A 291 20.23 -3.64 -5.99
C THR A 291 18.92 -3.60 -6.75
N TYR A 292 17.87 -4.12 -6.10
CA TYR A 292 16.50 -4.05 -6.54
C TYR A 292 15.65 -3.35 -5.47
N THR A 293 14.62 -2.64 -5.92
CA THR A 293 13.64 -1.96 -5.09
C THR A 293 12.26 -2.51 -5.42
N VAL A 294 11.58 -3.11 -4.45
CA VAL A 294 10.15 -3.41 -4.53
C VAL A 294 9.40 -2.19 -4.03
N THR A 295 8.46 -1.69 -4.82
CA THR A 295 7.62 -0.55 -4.46
C THR A 295 6.17 -0.98 -4.43
N LEU A 296 5.49 -0.68 -3.33
CA LEU A 296 4.03 -0.85 -3.22
C LEU A 296 3.39 0.53 -3.11
N THR A 297 2.28 0.73 -3.82
CA THR A 297 1.52 1.99 -3.79
C THR A 297 0.05 1.72 -3.51
N GLY A 298 -0.57 2.49 -2.60
CA GLY A 298 -2.03 2.51 -2.47
C GLY A 298 -2.62 3.32 -3.61
N HIS A 299 -2.97 2.69 -4.73
CA HIS A 299 -3.43 3.41 -5.92
C HIS A 299 -4.78 4.10 -5.67
N ASN A 300 -5.75 3.32 -5.21
CA ASN A 300 -7.06 3.81 -4.82
C ASN A 300 -7.60 2.97 -3.66
N VAL A 301 -7.55 3.52 -2.44
CA VAL A 301 -7.92 2.81 -1.21
C VAL A 301 -9.05 3.58 -0.51
N PRO A 302 -10.29 3.55 -1.04
CA PRO A 302 -11.43 4.23 -0.42
C PRO A 302 -11.71 3.73 1.01
N PHE A 303 -11.43 2.46 1.30
CA PHE A 303 -11.52 1.89 2.65
C PHE A 303 -10.13 1.69 3.24
N SER A 304 -9.55 2.77 3.75
CA SER A 304 -8.19 2.79 4.30
C SER A 304 -8.15 2.64 5.82
N PRO A 305 -7.00 2.22 6.41
CA PRO A 305 -5.81 1.67 5.74
C PRO A 305 -6.01 0.22 5.29
N GLN A 306 -5.49 -0.13 4.11
CA GLN A 306 -5.53 -1.50 3.58
C GLN A 306 -4.30 -2.30 4.03
N PRO A 307 -4.45 -3.30 4.92
CA PRO A 307 -3.37 -4.22 5.26
C PRO A 307 -2.98 -5.08 4.04
N TYR A 308 -1.74 -5.56 4.01
CA TYR A 308 -1.22 -6.39 2.91
C TYR A 308 -0.18 -7.39 3.41
N ALA A 309 0.02 -8.43 2.61
CA ALA A 309 1.10 -9.39 2.77
C ALA A 309 1.96 -9.42 1.51
N LEU A 310 3.28 -9.36 1.68
CA LEU A 310 4.26 -9.44 0.59
C LEU A 310 5.19 -10.63 0.85
N VAL A 311 5.31 -11.53 -0.12
CA VAL A 311 6.37 -12.55 -0.15
C VAL A 311 7.34 -12.18 -1.26
N LEU A 312 8.62 -12.06 -0.94
CA LEU A 312 9.70 -11.86 -1.90
C LEU A 312 10.68 -13.01 -1.80
N ALA A 313 11.15 -13.50 -2.93
CA ALA A 313 12.14 -14.55 -2.93
C ALA A 313 13.17 -14.37 -4.05
N ALA A 314 14.45 -14.36 -3.68
CA ALA A 314 15.56 -14.06 -4.57
C ALA A 314 16.88 -14.68 -4.05
N PRO A 315 17.89 -14.87 -4.92
CA PRO A 315 19.25 -15.24 -4.53
C PRO A 315 20.02 -14.03 -3.99
N GLY A 316 19.73 -13.64 -2.75
CA GLY A 316 20.08 -12.31 -2.28
C GLY A 316 19.92 -12.07 -0.79
N ARG A 317 20.04 -10.80 -0.40
CA ARG A 317 19.86 -10.31 0.97
C ARG A 317 19.07 -9.01 1.04
N LEU A 318 18.36 -8.78 2.13
CA LEU A 318 17.71 -7.48 2.38
C LEU A 318 18.74 -6.37 2.61
N LEU A 319 18.36 -5.15 2.23
CA LEU A 319 19.09 -3.92 2.47
C LEU A 319 18.23 -2.94 3.29
N GLY A 320 18.85 -1.84 3.71
CA GLY A 320 18.15 -0.77 4.41
C GLY A 320 17.79 -1.11 5.86
N THR A 321 16.80 -0.39 6.38
CA THR A 321 16.36 -0.48 7.77
C THR A 321 15.00 -1.15 7.87
N GLU A 322 14.82 -2.03 8.84
CA GLU A 322 13.57 -2.75 9.12
C GLU A 322 13.32 -2.83 10.63
N THR A 323 12.08 -2.59 11.07
CA THR A 323 11.77 -2.42 12.51
C THR A 323 10.65 -3.32 13.00
N VAL A 324 10.89 -4.55 13.46
CA VAL A 324 9.80 -5.45 13.90
C VAL A 324 9.45 -5.22 15.38
N THR A 325 8.17 -5.04 15.68
CA THR A 325 7.64 -5.04 17.05
C THR A 325 6.80 -6.29 17.31
N ARG A 326 6.97 -6.91 18.47
CA ARG A 326 6.14 -8.03 18.92
C ARG A 326 5.70 -7.84 20.37
N THR A 327 4.46 -8.22 20.65
CA THR A 327 3.96 -8.39 22.02
C THR A 327 4.64 -9.60 22.66
N ILE A 328 5.00 -9.46 23.94
CA ILE A 328 5.52 -10.51 24.78
C ILE A 328 4.48 -10.74 25.87
N ASP A 329 3.86 -11.92 25.89
CA ASP A 329 2.72 -12.26 26.75
C ASP A 329 3.02 -13.39 27.75
N GLY A 330 4.30 -13.75 27.86
CA GLY A 330 4.80 -14.73 28.81
C GLY A 330 6.18 -15.28 28.46
N PRO A 331 6.75 -16.14 29.32
CA PRO A 331 7.96 -16.91 28.99
C PRO A 331 7.74 -17.80 27.77
N GLY A 332 8.76 -17.91 26.91
CA GLY A 332 8.63 -18.64 25.65
C GLY A 332 9.58 -18.15 24.57
N THR A 333 9.49 -18.76 23.38
CA THR A 333 10.31 -18.38 22.22
C THR A 333 9.53 -17.54 21.24
N TYR A 334 10.09 -16.39 20.87
CA TYR A 334 9.53 -15.43 19.93
C TYR A 334 10.50 -15.24 18.76
N ILE A 335 9.97 -15.30 17.53
CA ILE A 335 10.74 -15.13 16.29
C ILE A 335 10.39 -13.78 15.68
N PHE A 336 11.39 -12.95 15.41
CA PHE A 336 11.20 -11.58 14.89
C PHE A 336 11.35 -11.50 13.34
N GLY A 337 11.07 -12.59 12.64
CA GLY A 337 11.02 -12.62 11.17
C GLY A 337 12.31 -12.14 10.49
N ASN A 338 12.17 -11.28 9.50
CA ASN A 338 13.27 -10.85 8.62
C ASN A 338 14.42 -10.16 9.37
N VAL A 339 14.21 -9.60 10.57
CA VAL A 339 15.29 -8.93 11.31
C VAL A 339 16.35 -9.89 11.85
N GLY A 340 16.18 -11.22 11.69
CA GLY A 340 17.23 -12.19 12.00
C GLY A 340 17.49 -12.36 13.50
N ILE A 341 16.47 -12.15 14.33
CA ILE A 341 16.54 -12.35 15.78
C ILE A 341 15.44 -13.32 16.22
N SER A 342 15.80 -14.27 17.09
CA SER A 342 14.82 -14.95 17.96
C SER A 342 15.22 -14.78 19.42
N MET A 343 14.23 -14.71 20.30
CA MET A 343 14.44 -14.58 21.74
C MET A 343 13.66 -15.65 22.49
N THR A 344 14.31 -16.29 23.46
CA THR A 344 13.65 -17.18 24.41
C THR A 344 13.66 -16.53 25.79
N PHE A 345 12.51 -16.05 26.24
CA PHE A 345 12.33 -15.47 27.58
C PHE A 345 12.17 -16.58 28.60
N THR A 346 13.04 -16.59 29.61
CA THR A 346 12.88 -17.46 30.80
C THR A 346 12.07 -16.78 31.89
N ALA A 347 12.07 -15.44 31.89
CA ALA A 347 11.24 -14.58 32.74
C ALA A 347 11.07 -13.22 32.05
N GLU A 348 9.93 -12.58 32.23
CA GLU A 348 9.56 -11.30 31.65
C GLU A 348 8.62 -10.50 32.57
N ASN A 349 8.66 -9.18 32.39
CA ASN A 349 7.64 -8.24 32.83
C ASN A 349 7.79 -7.02 31.93
N ILE A 350 7.50 -7.25 30.65
CA ILE A 350 7.57 -6.31 29.53
C ILE A 350 6.39 -6.62 28.62
N ASP A 351 5.85 -5.61 27.95
CA ASP A 351 4.67 -5.79 27.09
C ASP A 351 5.08 -6.03 25.63
N THR A 352 6.14 -5.35 25.19
CA THR A 352 6.60 -5.43 23.79
C THR A 352 8.12 -5.40 23.68
N VAL A 353 8.63 -6.00 22.60
CA VAL A 353 10.00 -5.82 22.12
C VAL A 353 9.95 -5.26 20.71
N THR A 354 10.73 -4.21 20.46
CA THR A 354 10.93 -3.61 19.14
C THR A 354 12.38 -3.78 18.71
N ILE A 355 12.61 -4.28 17.50
CA ILE A 355 13.93 -4.50 16.92
C ILE A 355 14.03 -3.73 15.63
N THR A 356 14.89 -2.73 15.59
CA THR A 356 15.30 -2.08 14.35
C THR A 356 16.64 -2.65 13.90
N VAL A 357 16.69 -3.25 12.72
CA VAL A 357 17.94 -3.67 12.08
C VAL A 357 18.25 -2.71 10.93
N THR A 358 19.48 -2.23 10.87
CA THR A 358 20.01 -1.49 9.73
C THR A 358 21.09 -2.33 9.07
N ARG A 359 20.86 -2.72 7.82
CA ARG A 359 21.73 -3.61 7.04
C ARG A 359 22.70 -2.83 6.16
N ASP A 360 23.80 -3.49 5.81
CA ASP A 360 24.92 -2.99 5.00
C ASP A 360 25.55 -1.67 5.51
N THR A 361 25.39 -1.38 6.80
CA THR A 361 25.90 -0.15 7.43
C THR A 361 26.71 -0.53 8.66
N PHE A 362 27.88 0.10 8.82
CA PHE A 362 28.68 -0.04 10.03
C PHE A 362 28.08 0.79 11.18
N PRO A 363 28.19 0.32 12.44
CA PRO A 363 27.73 1.09 13.61
C PRO A 363 28.46 2.44 13.77
N THR A 364 29.62 2.60 13.13
CA THR A 364 30.49 3.78 13.22
C THR A 364 31.10 4.13 11.88
N SER A 365 31.48 5.40 11.70
CA SER A 365 32.11 5.90 10.46
C SER A 365 33.52 5.37 10.21
N ASN A 366 34.09 4.63 11.17
CA ASN A 366 35.45 4.07 11.09
C ASN A 366 35.49 2.66 10.49
N GLY A 367 34.38 2.17 9.90
CA GLY A 367 34.31 0.99 9.04
C GLY A 367 35.33 -0.11 9.37
N SER A 368 35.16 -0.81 10.48
CA SER A 368 36.07 -1.91 10.80
C SER A 368 35.57 -3.19 10.14
N ASP A 369 36.47 -3.87 9.41
CA ASP A 369 36.21 -5.21 8.90
C ASP A 369 35.91 -6.25 9.99
N THR A 370 36.01 -5.84 11.26
CA THR A 370 35.83 -6.66 12.45
C THR A 370 34.38 -6.86 12.84
N VAL A 371 33.40 -6.33 12.11
CA VAL A 371 31.96 -6.57 12.35
C VAL A 371 31.22 -6.95 11.08
N VAL A 372 30.17 -7.74 11.26
CA VAL A 372 29.11 -7.90 10.25
C VAL A 372 28.49 -6.51 10.03
N ARG A 373 28.24 -6.14 8.76
CA ARG A 373 27.68 -4.83 8.38
C ARG A 373 26.20 -4.72 8.72
N ARG A 374 25.86 -4.86 10.00
CA ARG A 374 24.51 -4.89 10.53
C ARG A 374 24.49 -4.33 11.94
N LEU A 375 23.61 -3.37 12.17
CA LEU A 375 23.36 -2.78 13.48
C LEU A 375 21.94 -3.14 13.91
N TYR A 376 21.80 -3.68 15.12
CA TYR A 376 20.51 -3.86 15.76
C TYR A 376 20.31 -2.79 16.82
N ASP A 377 19.12 -2.21 16.91
CA ASP A 377 18.62 -1.42 18.03
C ASP A 377 17.41 -2.14 18.60
N ILE A 378 17.57 -2.70 19.80
CA ILE A 378 16.58 -3.51 20.48
C ILE A 378 16.08 -2.73 21.68
N THR A 379 14.77 -2.54 21.77
CA THR A 379 14.11 -1.93 22.91
C THR A 379 13.01 -2.83 23.45
N ALA A 380 12.79 -2.78 24.76
CA ALA A 380 11.62 -3.37 25.39
C ALA A 380 10.83 -2.26 26.09
N ASN A 381 9.51 -2.34 26.02
CA ASN A 381 8.60 -1.37 26.63
C ASN A 381 7.52 -2.07 27.44
N GLY A 382 6.97 -1.34 28.42
CA GLY A 382 5.87 -1.83 29.26
C GLY A 382 6.33 -2.64 30.47
N GLY A 383 5.35 -3.06 31.28
CA GLY A 383 5.58 -3.79 32.53
C GLY A 383 6.51 -3.06 33.51
N SER A 384 7.26 -3.83 34.31
CA SER A 384 8.33 -3.33 35.18
C SER A 384 9.69 -3.19 34.49
N GLY A 385 9.80 -3.57 33.21
CA GLY A 385 11.04 -3.52 32.43
C GLY A 385 12.04 -4.63 32.76
N THR A 386 11.69 -5.58 33.62
CA THR A 386 12.58 -6.66 34.06
C THR A 386 12.38 -7.91 33.23
N PHE A 387 13.45 -8.53 32.73
CA PHE A 387 13.36 -9.78 31.98
C PHE A 387 14.68 -10.56 32.04
N THR A 388 14.66 -11.81 31.60
CA THR A 388 15.84 -12.61 31.27
C THR A 388 15.54 -13.41 30.01
N ALA A 389 16.39 -13.23 29.00
CA ALA A 389 16.21 -13.86 27.70
C ALA A 389 17.51 -14.44 27.14
N ASN A 390 17.40 -15.51 26.37
CA ASN A 390 18.45 -15.94 25.46
C ASN A 390 18.17 -15.32 24.09
N VAL A 391 19.17 -14.69 23.47
CA VAL A 391 19.01 -13.98 22.19
C VAL A 391 19.85 -14.68 21.14
N ALA A 392 19.23 -15.13 20.06
CA ALA A 392 19.90 -15.74 18.92
C ALA A 392 19.98 -14.73 17.77
N PHE A 393 21.20 -14.49 17.29
CA PHE A 393 21.53 -13.61 16.18
C PHE A 393 21.81 -14.45 14.94
N TYR A 394 20.86 -14.46 14.00
CA TYR A 394 21.03 -15.12 12.70
C TYR A 394 21.73 -14.18 11.73
N TYR A 395 22.67 -14.71 10.97
CA TYR A 395 23.44 -13.98 9.99
C TYR A 395 23.44 -14.70 8.64
N GLU A 396 23.99 -14.03 7.62
CA GLU A 396 24.17 -14.62 6.29
C GLU A 396 25.67 -14.71 5.96
N ASP A 397 26.09 -15.74 5.23
CA ASP A 397 27.49 -15.87 4.83
C ASP A 397 27.99 -14.67 4.02
N ALA A 398 27.11 -14.13 3.17
CA ALA A 398 27.42 -12.97 2.34
C ALA A 398 27.68 -11.68 3.14
N GLU A 399 27.22 -11.58 4.40
CA GLU A 399 27.44 -10.39 5.24
C GLU A 399 28.58 -10.53 6.24
N LEU A 400 29.19 -11.71 6.34
CA LEU A 400 30.30 -11.97 7.26
C LEU A 400 31.48 -11.04 7.04
N ASN A 401 31.60 -10.39 5.88
CA ASN A 401 32.69 -9.47 5.59
C ASN A 401 34.08 -10.12 5.78
N GLY A 402 34.19 -11.42 5.45
CA GLY A 402 35.41 -12.22 5.62
C GLY A 402 35.68 -12.69 7.06
N LEU A 403 34.78 -12.45 8.00
CA LEU A 403 34.90 -12.91 9.39
C LEU A 403 34.69 -14.43 9.50
N ALA A 404 35.50 -15.07 10.33
CA ALA A 404 35.31 -16.49 10.66
C ALA A 404 34.15 -16.66 11.65
N GLU A 405 33.18 -17.49 11.28
CA GLU A 405 31.97 -17.76 12.07
C GLU A 405 32.27 -18.23 13.50
N GLY A 406 33.28 -19.09 13.65
CA GLY A 406 33.73 -19.60 14.95
C GLY A 406 34.28 -18.52 15.89
N SER A 407 34.57 -17.32 15.38
CA SER A 407 35.09 -16.17 16.13
C SER A 407 34.06 -15.06 16.37
N LEU A 408 32.81 -15.24 15.90
CA LEU A 408 31.78 -14.19 16.03
C LEU A 408 31.40 -13.95 17.50
N GLN A 409 31.35 -12.69 17.89
CA GLN A 409 31.18 -12.18 19.24
C GLN A 409 30.11 -11.10 19.19
N PRO A 410 28.99 -11.27 19.92
CA PRO A 410 27.99 -10.23 20.08
C PRO A 410 28.52 -9.15 21.03
N PHE A 411 28.34 -7.89 20.64
CA PHE A 411 28.65 -6.72 21.46
C PHE A 411 27.38 -5.91 21.71
N ARG A 412 27.18 -5.48 22.95
CA ARG A 412 26.06 -4.63 23.38
C ARG A 412 26.56 -3.26 23.79
N TRP A 413 25.91 -2.20 23.33
CA TRP A 413 26.22 -0.84 23.76
C TRP A 413 25.65 -0.55 25.15
N ASP A 414 26.49 -0.20 26.12
CA ASP A 414 26.04 0.10 27.49
C ASP A 414 25.67 1.58 27.73
N GLY A 415 25.83 2.43 26.71
CA GLY A 415 25.71 3.89 26.82
C GLY A 415 27.04 4.62 26.64
N SER A 416 28.16 3.92 26.86
CA SER A 416 29.53 4.48 26.82
C SER A 416 30.51 3.64 25.99
N ALA A 417 30.35 2.33 25.97
CA ALA A 417 31.22 1.40 25.27
C ALA A 417 30.47 0.16 24.76
N TRP A 418 31.07 -0.51 23.77
CA TRP A 418 30.61 -1.79 23.26
C TRP A 418 31.16 -2.92 24.15
N GLN A 419 30.26 -3.57 24.89
CA GLN A 419 30.60 -4.63 25.83
C GLN A 419 30.40 -6.01 25.20
N PRO A 420 31.40 -6.89 25.21
CA PRO A 420 31.23 -8.27 24.75
C PRO A 420 30.22 -9.00 25.63
N GLN A 421 29.40 -9.85 25.02
CA GLN A 421 28.38 -10.64 25.71
C GLN A 421 28.76 -12.11 25.75
N THR A 422 28.31 -12.83 26.78
CA THR A 422 28.65 -14.25 26.93
C THR A 422 27.98 -15.08 25.85
N VAL A 423 28.78 -15.65 24.94
CA VAL A 423 28.29 -16.53 23.89
C VAL A 423 27.98 -17.91 24.46
N ALA A 424 26.74 -18.34 24.26
CA ALA A 424 26.25 -19.65 24.62
C ALA A 424 26.64 -20.71 23.58
N SER A 425 26.43 -20.39 22.30
CA SER A 425 26.75 -21.27 21.18
C SER A 425 27.03 -20.47 19.91
N ARG A 426 27.80 -21.09 19.02
CA ARG A 426 28.01 -20.65 17.63
C ARG A 426 27.73 -21.86 16.75
N ASP A 427 26.78 -21.73 15.84
CA ASP A 427 26.46 -22.75 14.86
C ASP A 427 26.59 -22.13 13.47
N GLY A 428 27.71 -22.40 12.80
CA GLY A 428 27.99 -21.95 11.43
C GLY A 428 27.36 -22.83 10.35
N SER A 429 26.62 -23.89 10.72
CA SER A 429 25.76 -24.59 9.76
C SER A 429 24.36 -23.99 9.72
N ALA A 430 23.90 -23.46 10.86
CA ALA A 430 22.63 -22.74 11.00
C ALA A 430 22.79 -21.21 10.96
N ASN A 431 24.01 -20.71 10.72
CA ASN A 431 24.40 -19.29 10.68
C ASN A 431 23.84 -18.49 11.86
N VAL A 432 24.08 -18.96 13.09
CA VAL A 432 23.53 -18.35 14.30
C VAL A 432 24.52 -18.27 15.46
N VAL A 433 24.48 -17.16 16.20
CA VAL A 433 25.19 -16.99 17.48
C VAL A 433 24.18 -16.70 18.58
N THR A 434 24.22 -17.48 19.67
CA THR A 434 23.29 -17.33 20.80
C THR A 434 23.99 -16.74 22.01
N VAL A 435 23.34 -15.77 22.66
CA VAL A 435 23.74 -15.15 23.94
C VAL A 435 22.78 -15.59 25.02
N ASN A 436 23.29 -16.00 26.18
CA ASN A 436 22.45 -16.38 27.32
C ASN A 436 22.26 -15.25 28.32
N ASN A 437 21.15 -15.31 29.07
CA ASN A 437 20.89 -14.48 30.25
C ASN A 437 20.98 -12.96 29.99
N VAL A 438 20.47 -12.51 28.84
CA VAL A 438 20.35 -11.09 28.53
C VAL A 438 19.27 -10.46 29.40
N THR A 439 19.63 -9.41 30.13
CA THR A 439 18.74 -8.67 31.05
C THR A 439 18.57 -7.19 30.68
N ALA A 440 19.23 -6.75 29.60
CA ALA A 440 19.13 -5.38 29.10
C ALA A 440 19.26 -5.36 27.57
N PHE A 441 18.40 -4.58 26.94
CA PHE A 441 18.46 -4.29 25.50
C PHE A 441 19.00 -2.88 25.23
N SER A 442 19.49 -2.66 24.02
CA SER A 442 20.15 -1.44 23.54
C SER A 442 20.54 -1.64 22.07
N LYS A 443 21.59 -0.97 21.60
CA LYS A 443 22.26 -1.32 20.34
C LYS A 443 23.12 -2.58 20.47
N TRP A 444 23.15 -3.39 19.40
CA TRP A 444 23.93 -4.62 19.29
C TRP A 444 24.59 -4.76 17.91
N VAL A 445 25.75 -5.41 17.89
CA VAL A 445 26.44 -5.82 16.67
C VAL A 445 27.07 -7.20 16.84
N LEU A 446 27.35 -7.86 15.73
CA LEU A 446 28.07 -9.13 15.68
C LEU A 446 29.43 -8.91 14.98
N GLY A 447 30.53 -9.39 15.56
CA GLY A 447 31.86 -9.21 14.98
C GLY A 447 32.94 -10.01 15.67
N THR A 448 34.21 -9.77 15.39
CA THR A 448 35.35 -10.42 16.07
C THR A 448 36.01 -9.50 17.11
N LEU A 449 35.84 -8.19 16.97
CA LEU A 449 36.34 -7.18 17.91
C LEU A 449 35.28 -6.09 18.12
N ALA A 450 35.30 -5.49 19.30
CA ALA A 450 34.39 -4.41 19.65
C ALA A 450 34.58 -3.23 18.68
N PRO A 451 33.50 -2.62 18.14
CA PRO A 451 33.63 -1.40 17.36
C PRO A 451 34.27 -0.28 18.19
N THR A 452 35.04 0.60 17.55
CA THR A 452 35.50 1.84 18.18
C THR A 452 34.30 2.72 18.49
N ALA A 453 34.08 3.11 19.75
CA ALA A 453 33.04 4.08 20.08
C ALA A 453 33.30 5.41 19.35
N VAL A 454 32.30 5.96 18.65
CA VAL A 454 32.40 7.33 18.14
C VAL A 454 32.00 8.26 19.27
N SER A 455 32.97 9.00 19.82
CA SER A 455 32.64 10.20 20.59
C SER A 455 32.27 11.30 19.60
N LEU A 456 31.03 11.79 19.66
CA LEU A 456 30.69 13.09 19.10
C LEU A 456 31.45 14.15 19.91
N THR A 457 32.66 14.50 19.48
CA THR A 457 33.33 15.71 19.96
C THR A 457 32.57 16.89 19.37
N THR A 458 31.66 17.46 20.18
CA THR A 458 31.04 18.79 20.07
C THR A 458 30.90 19.35 18.66
N ALA A 459 29.66 19.46 18.18
CA ALA A 459 29.36 20.35 17.06
C ALA A 459 29.90 21.76 17.39
N ASP A 460 30.93 22.18 16.67
CA ASP A 460 31.40 23.55 16.68
C ASP A 460 30.29 24.40 16.03
N THR A 461 29.52 25.11 16.86
CA THR A 461 28.46 26.01 16.43
C THR A 461 28.99 27.41 16.09
N THR A 462 30.27 27.55 15.72
CA THR A 462 30.78 28.81 15.18
C THR A 462 30.10 29.11 13.84
N ALA A 463 29.03 29.91 13.93
CA ALA A 463 28.39 30.53 12.79
C ALA A 463 29.41 31.41 12.07
N HIS A 464 29.78 31.01 10.85
CA HIS A 464 30.46 31.92 9.93
C HIS A 464 29.47 33.01 9.49
N PRO A 465 29.75 34.31 9.73
CA PRO A 465 28.90 35.38 9.25
C PRO A 465 29.07 35.49 7.73
N PHE A 466 28.01 35.22 6.97
CA PHE A 466 27.96 35.59 5.55
C PHE A 466 27.67 37.09 5.40
N PRO A 467 28.33 37.79 4.45
CA PRO A 467 28.15 39.22 4.26
C PRO A 467 26.79 39.53 3.63
N THR A 468 26.19 40.61 4.11
CA THR A 468 24.91 41.20 3.73
C THR A 468 24.95 41.87 2.36
N LEU A 469 23.87 41.72 1.58
CA LEU A 469 23.39 42.75 0.63
C LEU A 469 21.84 42.74 0.60
N PRO A 470 21.18 43.88 0.26
CA PRO A 470 20.05 44.39 1.04
C PRO A 470 18.66 44.30 0.35
N VAL A 471 17.64 44.03 1.19
CA VAL A 471 16.34 44.71 1.36
C VAL A 471 15.48 45.07 0.12
N LEU A 472 14.28 44.48 0.02
CA LEU A 472 13.02 45.24 0.18
C LEU A 472 11.84 44.34 0.61
N SER A 473 11.17 44.78 1.67
CA SER A 473 10.17 44.10 2.49
C SER A 473 8.73 44.46 2.11
N VAL A 474 7.74 43.61 2.47
CA VAL A 474 6.49 43.86 3.25
C VAL A 474 5.68 42.54 3.26
N LEU A 475 5.72 41.71 4.33
CA LEU A 475 4.77 41.55 5.48
C LEU A 475 3.30 41.25 5.07
N LEU A 476 2.69 40.08 5.38
CA LEU A 476 2.16 39.63 6.70
C LEU A 476 1.85 38.10 6.66
N LEU A 477 2.48 37.24 7.48
CA LEU A 477 1.96 36.48 8.66
C LEU A 477 0.64 35.68 8.40
N MET A 478 0.44 34.37 8.64
CA MET A 478 0.94 33.31 9.54
C MET A 478 0.61 31.95 8.85
N GLY A 479 1.20 30.77 9.05
CA GLY A 479 2.23 30.22 9.92
C GLY A 479 2.33 28.69 9.65
N ILE A 480 3.38 28.08 10.21
CA ILE A 480 3.68 26.64 10.33
C ILE A 480 4.52 26.01 9.19
N THR A 481 5.71 25.61 9.62
CA THR A 481 6.88 25.11 8.90
C THR A 481 6.91 23.59 8.81
N ALA A 482 7.24 23.06 7.62
CA ALA A 482 7.98 21.82 7.45
C ALA A 482 8.95 22.02 6.27
N TRP A 483 10.26 21.86 6.47
CA TRP A 483 11.24 21.81 5.38
C TRP A 483 12.23 20.69 5.60
N ALA A 484 12.16 19.71 4.69
CA ALA A 484 13.17 18.70 4.45
C ALA A 484 14.42 19.35 3.83
N VAL A 485 15.61 18.92 4.25
CA VAL A 485 16.85 19.29 3.57
C VAL A 485 17.56 18.02 3.11
N SER A 486 17.48 17.78 1.80
CA SER A 486 18.40 16.93 1.04
C SER A 486 19.78 17.60 1.03
N ARG A 487 20.84 16.87 1.43
CA ARG A 487 22.23 17.25 1.15
C ARG A 487 22.96 16.10 0.47
N HIS A 488 23.25 16.30 -0.80
CA HIS A 488 24.31 15.58 -1.51
C HIS A 488 25.67 16.13 -1.07
N SER A 489 26.64 15.26 -0.80
CA SER A 489 28.04 15.65 -0.67
C SER A 489 28.89 14.98 -1.74
N ARG A 490 29.61 15.81 -2.52
CA ARG A 490 30.75 15.40 -3.36
C ARG A 490 32.01 15.57 -2.52
N ALA A 491 32.78 14.50 -2.37
CA ALA A 491 34.11 14.56 -1.79
C ALA A 491 35.11 15.09 -2.83
N VAL A 492 35.92 16.09 -2.45
CA VAL A 492 37.15 16.46 -3.15
C VAL A 492 38.30 16.18 -2.20
N GLN A 493 39.16 15.25 -2.61
CA GLN A 493 40.40 14.87 -1.94
C GLN A 493 41.49 15.91 -2.28
N ARG A 494 42.23 16.39 -1.29
CA ARG A 494 43.57 16.97 -1.51
C ARG A 494 44.55 16.35 -0.51
N THR A 495 45.70 15.99 -1.10
CA THR A 495 46.92 15.31 -0.64
C THR A 495 47.29 15.41 0.82
#